data_AF-A0A656GMF2-F1
#
_entry.id   AF-A0A656GMF2-F1
#
_cell.length_a   1.000
_cell.length_b   1.000
_cell.length_c   1.000
_cell.angle_alpha   90.00
_cell.angle_beta   90.00
_cell.angle_gamma   90.00
#
_symmetry.space_group_name_H-M   'P 1'
#
loop_
_entity.id
_entity.type
_entity.pdbx_description
1 polymer ?
#
loop_
_entity_poly.entity_id
_entity_poly.type
_entity_poly.pdbx_seq_one_letter_code
_entity_poly.pdbx_strand_id
1 'polypeptide(L)' 'ASPMSQVQSKDYSHLTNDLVGAIKKGDFPKWDLYVQVLKPEELSKFDFDPLDATKIWP' A
#
# COMPACT_ATOMS: atom_id res chain seq x y z
N ALA A 1 -23.99 -10.34 4.16
CA ALA A 1 -22.52 -10.53 4.12
C ALA A 1 -21.95 -9.61 3.05
N SER A 2 -20.83 -8.90 3.30
CA SER A 2 -20.26 -7.98 2.31
C SER A 2 -19.82 -8.73 1.06
N PRO A 3 -19.73 -8.07 -0.11
CA PRO A 3 -19.19 -8.71 -1.31
C PRO A 3 -17.79 -9.31 -1.07
N MET A 4 -16.96 -8.60 -0.30
CA MET A 4 -15.61 -9.06 0.07
C MET A 4 -15.64 -10.33 0.93
N SER A 5 -16.55 -10.43 1.91
CA SER A 5 -16.65 -11.65 2.72
C SER A 5 -17.09 -12.85 1.89
N GLN A 6 -17.94 -12.66 0.87
CA GLN A 6 -18.36 -13.74 -0.03
C GLN A 6 -17.20 -14.23 -0.92
N VAL A 7 -16.36 -13.31 -1.42
CA VAL A 7 -15.16 -13.66 -2.21
C VAL A 7 -14.19 -14.45 -1.33
N GLN A 8 -13.91 -13.97 -0.12
CA GLN A 8 -12.99 -14.63 0.80
C GLN A 8 -13.48 -16.01 1.26
N SER A 9 -14.78 -16.21 1.45
CA SER A 9 -15.33 -17.53 1.77
C SER A 9 -15.22 -18.54 0.61
N LYS A 10 -15.25 -18.07 -0.64
CA LYS A 10 -15.12 -18.93 -1.83
C LYS A 10 -13.67 -19.21 -2.18
N ASP A 11 -12.82 -18.21 -2.02
CA ASP A 11 -11.38 -18.29 -2.22
C ASP A 11 -10.67 -17.44 -1.16
N TYR A 12 -10.17 -18.11 -0.12
CA TYR A 12 -9.44 -17.45 0.95
C TYR A 12 -8.10 -16.86 0.47
N SER A 13 -7.59 -17.32 -0.67
CA SER A 13 -6.34 -16.88 -1.30
C SER A 13 -6.57 -15.99 -2.53
N HIS A 14 -7.76 -15.39 -2.68
CA HIS A 14 -8.16 -14.64 -3.89
C HIS A 14 -7.15 -13.57 -4.33
N LEU A 15 -6.53 -12.82 -3.41
CA LEU A 15 -5.52 -11.81 -3.77
C LEU A 15 -4.23 -12.42 -4.33
N THR A 16 -3.79 -13.55 -3.76
CA THR A 16 -2.63 -14.29 -4.26
C THR A 16 -2.92 -14.88 -5.64
N ASN A 17 -4.10 -15.47 -5.81
CA ASN A 17 -4.53 -16.07 -7.07
C ASN A 17 -4.70 -15.02 -8.18
N ASP A 18 -5.20 -13.83 -7.84
CA ASP A 18 -5.31 -12.69 -8.73
C ASP A 18 -3.93 -12.24 -9.23
N LEU A 19 -2.98 -11.98 -8.32
CA LEU A 19 -1.62 -11.58 -8.66
C LEU A 19 -0.91 -12.62 -9.54
N VAL A 20 -0.96 -13.90 -9.16
CA VAL A 20 -0.35 -14.99 -9.93
C VAL A 20 -1.03 -15.13 -11.31
N GLY A 21 -2.35 -14.96 -11.36
CA GLY A 21 -3.12 -15.00 -12.60
C GLY A 21 -2.74 -13.87 -13.56
N ALA A 22 -2.60 -12.64 -13.06
CA ALA A 22 -2.16 -11.49 -13.84
C ALA A 22 -0.76 -11.71 -14.44
N ILE A 23 0.19 -12.19 -13.63
CA ILE A 23 1.56 -12.52 -14.07
C ILE A 23 1.54 -13.59 -15.18
N LYS A 24 0.74 -14.66 -15.03
CA LYS A 24 0.62 -15.73 -16.03
C LYS A 24 0.05 -15.25 -17.38
N LYS A 25 -0.77 -14.19 -17.37
CA LYS A 25 -1.35 -13.57 -18.58
C LYS A 25 -0.43 -12.55 -19.24
N GLY A 26 0.72 -12.23 -18.63
CA GLY A 26 1.61 -11.17 -19.08
C GLY A 26 1.19 -9.76 -18.62
N ASP A 27 0.15 -9.67 -17.79
CA ASP A 27 -0.35 -8.42 -17.21
C ASP A 27 0.46 -8.09 -15.95
N PHE A 28 1.74 -7.75 -16.14
CA PHE A 28 2.64 -7.48 -15.01
C PHE A 28 2.23 -6.18 -14.28
N PRO A 29 1.99 -6.24 -12.96
CA PRO A 29 1.65 -5.04 -12.20
C PRO A 29 2.87 -4.10 -12.13
N LYS A 30 2.59 -2.79 -12.09
CA LYS A 30 3.61 -1.73 -12.10
C LYS A 30 3.25 -0.67 -11.07
N TRP A 31 4.28 -0.06 -10.51
CA TRP A 31 4.16 1.05 -9.56
C TRP A 31 5.15 2.12 -9.91
N ASP A 32 4.70 3.37 -9.81
CA ASP A 32 5.57 4.54 -9.90
C ASP A 32 6.21 4.80 -8.52
N LEU A 33 7.52 5.09 -8.52
CA LEU A 33 8.28 5.35 -7.31
C LEU A 33 8.43 6.85 -7.08
N TYR A 34 8.10 7.30 -5.86
CA TYR A 34 8.27 8.68 -5.41
C TYR A 34 8.93 8.72 -4.02
N VAL A 35 9.59 9.83 -3.70
CA VAL A 35 10.18 10.07 -2.38
C VAL A 35 9.79 11.47 -1.89
N GLN A 36 9.47 11.58 -0.61
CA GLN A 36 9.41 12.85 0.11
C GLN A 36 10.76 13.07 0.81
N VAL A 37 11.30 14.28 0.72
CA VAL A 37 12.62 14.63 1.30
C VAL A 37 12.47 15.83 2.21
N LEU A 38 13.08 15.76 3.39
CA LEU A 38 13.02 16.79 4.42
C LEU A 38 14.42 17.09 4.93
N LYS A 39 14.73 18.38 5.19
CA LYS A 39 15.99 18.74 5.86
C LYS A 39 15.86 18.60 7.39
N PRO A 40 16.94 18.27 8.12
CA PRO A 40 16.87 18.10 9.57
C PRO A 40 16.28 19.31 10.33
N GLU A 41 16.52 20.54 9.85
CA GLU A 41 16.04 21.76 10.49
C GLU A 41 14.52 21.95 10.37
N GLU A 42 13.86 21.16 9.53
CA GLU A 42 12.41 21.25 9.27
C GLU A 42 11.60 20.29 10.13
N LEU A 43 12.26 19.38 10.88
CA LEU A 43 11.61 18.41 11.74
C LEU A 43 10.70 19.07 12.79
N SER A 44 11.09 20.24 13.30
CA SER A 44 10.33 20.99 14.32
C SER A 44 9.10 21.73 13.77
N LYS A 45 8.88 21.74 12.45
CA LYS A 45 7.75 22.43 11.81
C LYS A 45 6.44 21.61 11.83
N PHE A 46 6.51 20.33 12.17
CA PHE A 46 5.35 19.44 12.17
C PHE A 46 4.62 19.50 13.52
N ASP A 47 3.30 19.36 13.49
CA ASP A 47 2.46 19.23 14.69
C ASP A 47 2.58 17.84 15.36
N PHE A 48 3.42 16.96 14.81
CA PHE A 48 3.69 15.60 15.27
C PHE A 48 5.17 15.25 15.10
N ASP A 49 5.64 14.17 15.74
CA ASP A 49 6.99 13.64 15.52
C ASP A 49 7.13 13.08 14.09
N PRO A 50 7.94 13.69 13.20
CA PRO A 50 8.06 13.23 11.82
C PRO A 50 8.65 11.82 11.67
N LEU A 51 9.24 11.25 12.74
CA LEU A 51 9.78 9.90 12.76
C LEU A 51 8.77 8.85 13.28
N ASP A 52 7.58 9.27 13.70
CA ASP A 52 6.49 8.36 14.08
C ASP A 52 5.87 7.71 12.82
N ALA A 53 6.07 6.39 12.68
CA ALA A 53 5.57 5.59 11.56
C ALA A 53 4.04 5.49 11.49
N THR A 54 3.31 6.01 12.48
CA THR A 54 1.84 6.10 12.47
C THR A 54 1.32 7.40 11.83
N LYS A 55 2.21 8.32 11.44
CA LYS A 55 1.89 9.63 10.85
C LYS A 55 2.28 9.69 9.38
N ILE A 56 1.59 10.56 8.63
CA ILE A 56 1.85 10.83 7.22
C ILE A 56 2.35 12.26 7.11
N TRP A 57 3.43 12.47 6.37
CA TRP A 57 3.91 13.81 6.03
C TRP A 57 2.96 14.43 4.99
N PRO A 58 2.35 15.60 5.28
CA PRO A 58 1.38 16.23 4.39
C PRO A 58 1.99 16.67 3.05
#